data_AF-A0A2P2FEV3-F1
#
_entry.id   AF-A0A2P2FEV3-F1
#
_cell.length_a   1.000
_cell.length_b   1.000
_cell.length_c   1.000
_cell.angle_alpha   90.00
_cell.angle_beta   90.00
_cell.angle_gamma   90.00
#
_symmetry.space_group_name_H-M   'P 1'
#
loop_
_entity.id
_entity.type
_entity.pdbx_description
1 polymer ?
#
loop_
_entity_poly.entity_id
_entity_poly.type
_entity_poly.pdbx_seq_one_letter_code
_entity_poly.pdbx_strand_id
1 'polypeptide(L)' 'MLVRPDSPTAADVVELALKVLAAEGLHGQAAHAALEAMARERGLPVKRCAELIVAAVDGRVN' A
#
# COMPACT_ATOMS: atom_id res chain seq x y z
N MET A 1 -1.55 18.44 23.44
CA MET A 1 -0.69 17.34 22.94
C MET A 1 -1.00 17.16 21.47
N LEU A 2 -0.14 17.66 20.58
CA LEU A 2 -0.27 17.44 19.13
C LEU A 2 0.19 16.02 18.86
N VAL A 3 -0.76 15.09 18.72
CA VAL A 3 -0.48 13.77 18.13
C VAL A 3 -0.03 14.04 16.70
N ARG A 4 1.28 14.06 16.48
CA ARG A 4 1.80 13.86 15.13
C ARG A 4 1.25 12.50 14.71
N PRO A 5 0.49 12.39 13.61
CA PRO A 5 0.26 11.07 13.04
C PRO A 5 1.65 10.53 12.76
N ASP A 6 2.04 9.52 13.53
CA ASP A 6 3.25 8.75 13.32
C ASP A 6 3.24 8.41 11.84
N SER A 7 4.16 9.01 11.09
CA SER A 7 4.15 8.89 9.64
C SER A 7 4.28 7.40 9.38
N PRO A 8 3.25 6.72 8.85
CA PRO A 8 3.21 5.27 8.85
C PRO A 8 4.51 4.81 8.22
N THR A 9 5.29 4.05 8.99
CA THR A 9 6.61 3.60 8.57
C THR A 9 6.44 2.96 7.19
N ALA A 10 7.46 3.03 6.33
CA ALA A 10 7.33 2.49 4.97
C ALA A 10 6.87 1.02 4.96
N ALA A 11 7.17 0.27 6.03
CA ALA A 11 6.64 -1.06 6.30
C ALA A 11 5.12 -1.08 6.57
N ASP A 12 4.60 -0.20 7.41
CA ASP A 12 3.17 -0.09 7.71
C ASP A 12 2.34 0.20 6.47
N VAL A 13 2.78 1.10 5.59
CA VAL A 13 2.03 1.44 4.37
C VAL A 13 1.98 0.26 3.40
N VAL A 14 3.11 -0.46 3.23
CA VAL A 14 3.15 -1.67 2.40
C VAL A 14 2.28 -2.75 3.01
N GLU A 15 2.32 -2.95 4.32
CA GLU A 15 1.46 -3.92 5.01
C GLU A 15 -0.03 -3.56 4.87
N LEU A 16 -0.37 -2.28 4.92
CA LEU A 16 -1.74 -1.80 4.70
C LEU A 16 -2.19 -2.07 3.25
N ALA A 17 -1.35 -1.77 2.27
CA ALA A 17 -1.65 -2.07 0.87
C ALA A 17 -1.83 -3.57 0.64
N LEU A 18 -1.00 -4.41 1.27
CA LEU A 18 -1.15 -5.88 1.22
C LEU A 18 -2.47 -6.33 1.87
N LYS A 19 -2.91 -5.69 2.96
CA LYS A 19 -4.23 -5.98 3.57
C LYS A 19 -5.38 -5.60 2.65
N VAL A 20 -5.28 -4.48 1.93
CA VAL A 20 -6.27 -4.09 0.91
C VAL A 20 -6.32 -5.13 -0.21
N LEU A 21 -5.16 -5.51 -0.76
CA LEU A 21 -5.07 -6.56 -1.79
C LEU A 21 -5.64 -7.90 -1.29
N ALA A 22 -5.41 -8.24 -0.02
CA ALA A 22 -6.00 -9.42 0.61
C ALA A 22 -7.52 -9.34 0.73
N ALA A 23 -8.08 -8.14 0.96
CA ALA A 23 -9.52 -7.93 0.92
C ALA A 23 -10.09 -8.10 -0.50
N GLU A 24 -9.29 -7.90 -1.54
CA GLU A 24 -9.63 -8.19 -2.94
C GLU A 24 -9.38 -9.65 -3.36
N GLY A 25 -8.89 -10.50 -2.44
CA GLY A 25 -8.64 -11.93 -2.67
C GLY A 25 -7.21 -12.28 -3.10
N LEU A 26 -6.27 -11.32 -3.08
CA LEU A 26 -4.85 -11.55 -3.34
C LEU A 26 -4.09 -11.66 -2.01
N HIS A 27 -3.61 -12.86 -1.68
CA HIS A 27 -2.99 -13.12 -0.36
C HIS A 27 -1.47 -13.31 -0.44
N GLY A 28 -0.78 -12.84 0.60
CA GLY A 28 0.63 -13.12 0.87
C GLY A 28 1.54 -12.79 -0.31
N GLN A 29 2.21 -13.83 -0.84
CA GLN A 29 3.22 -13.67 -1.88
C GLN A 29 2.65 -13.17 -3.22
N ALA A 30 1.38 -13.47 -3.52
CA ALA A 30 0.72 -12.97 -4.72
C ALA A 30 0.45 -11.45 -4.64
N ALA A 31 0.06 -10.95 -3.47
CA ALA A 31 -0.11 -9.52 -3.24
C ALA A 31 1.23 -8.77 -3.33
N HIS A 32 2.30 -9.35 -2.76
CA HIS A 32 3.63 -8.76 -2.85
C HIS A 32 4.14 -8.74 -4.29
N ALA A 33 4.01 -9.85 -5.02
CA ALA A 33 4.40 -9.94 -6.43
C ALA A 33 3.61 -8.96 -7.31
N ALA A 34 2.31 -8.77 -7.07
CA ALA A 34 1.51 -7.78 -7.77
C ALA A 34 2.00 -6.36 -7.49
N LEU A 35 2.36 -6.06 -6.24
CA LEU A 35 2.84 -4.74 -5.84
C LEU A 35 4.24 -4.45 -6.42
N GLU A 36 5.12 -5.45 -6.44
CA GLU A 36 6.43 -5.37 -7.11
C GLU A 36 6.31 -5.25 -8.63
N ALA A 37 5.39 -6.00 -9.26
CA ALA A 37 5.12 -5.87 -10.69
C ALA A 37 4.61 -4.47 -11.03
N MET A 38 3.66 -3.92 -10.26
CA MET A 38 3.18 -2.54 -10.45
C MET A 38 4.29 -1.51 -10.28
N ALA A 39 5.12 -1.67 -9.25
CA ALA A 39 6.27 -0.81 -9.00
C ALA A 39 7.23 -0.81 -10.19
N ARG A 40 7.53 -1.99 -10.72
CA ARG A 40 8.42 -2.18 -11.87
C ARG A 40 7.85 -1.60 -13.16
N GLU A 41 6.57 -1.84 -13.45
CA GLU A 41 5.88 -1.31 -14.64
C GLU A 41 5.77 0.21 -14.61
N ARG A 42 5.61 0.79 -13.42
CA ARG A 42 5.51 2.25 -13.23
C ARG A 42 6.87 2.93 -13.07
N GLY A 43 7.95 2.18 -12.93
CA GLY A 43 9.27 2.72 -12.60
C GLY A 43 9.31 3.45 -11.25
N LEU A 44 8.42 3.07 -10.33
CA LEU A 44 8.27 3.68 -9.01
C LEU A 44 8.74 2.71 -7.93
N PRO A 45 9.23 3.19 -6.78
CA PRO A 45 9.51 2.30 -5.67
C PRO A 45 8.21 1.71 -5.12
N VAL A 46 8.26 0.44 -4.71
CA VAL A 46 7.18 -0.34 -4.07
C VAL A 46 6.43 0.48 -3.02
N LYS A 47 7.17 1.25 -2.21
CA LYS A 47 6.62 2.18 -1.22
C LYS A 47 5.64 3.19 -1.83
N ARG A 48 6.03 3.87 -2.92
CA ARG A 48 5.22 4.92 -3.53
C ARG A 48 3.98 4.34 -4.21
N CYS A 49 4.08 3.11 -4.74
CA CYS A 49 2.92 2.35 -5.21
C CYS A 49 1.97 1.99 -4.05
N ALA A 50 2.49 1.50 -2.93
CA ALA A 50 1.67 1.22 -1.74
C ALA A 50 0.96 2.48 -1.22
N GLU A 51 1.67 3.62 -1.15
CA GLU A 51 1.08 4.91 -0.75
C GLU A 51 -0.08 5.33 -1.67
N LEU A 52 0.07 5.16 -3.00
CA LEU A 52 -0.99 5.46 -3.96
C LEU A 52 -2.20 4.55 -3.81
N ILE A 53 -1.98 3.25 -3.55
CA ILE A 53 -3.06 2.28 -3.33
C ILE A 53 -3.83 2.63 -2.06
N VAL A 54 -3.11 2.90 -0.97
CA VAL A 54 -3.73 3.29 0.31
C VAL A 54 -4.50 4.62 0.17
N ALA A 55 -3.91 5.63 -0.47
CA ALA A 55 -4.57 6.91 -0.70
C ALA A 55 -5.82 6.78 -1.59
N ALA A 56 -5.80 5.90 -2.59
CA ALA A 56 -6.97 5.64 -3.44
C ALA A 56 -8.11 4.96 -2.69
N VAL A 57 -7.79 4.11 -1.70
CA VAL A 57 -8.79 3.45 -0.83
C VAL A 57 -9.33 4.43 0.18
N ASP A 58 -8.47 5.19 0.86
CA ASP A 58 -8.84 6.23 1.83
C ASP A 58 -9.74 7.29 1.19
N GLY A 59 -9.40 7.74 -0.03
CA GLY A 59 -10.23 8.68 -0.79
C GLY A 59 -11.54 8.09 -1.34
N ARG A 60 -11.75 6.77 -1.32
CA ARG A 60 -13.01 6.12 -1.71
C ARG A 60 -14.00 6.02 -0.55
N VAL A 61 -13.50 6.00 0.69
CA VAL A 61 -14.33 5.90 1.91
C VAL A 61 -14.78 7.26 2.45
N ASN A 62 -14.33 8.36 1.86
CA ASN A 62 -14.75 9.74 2.16
C ASN A 62 -15.56 10.36 1.01
#